data_AF-A0A4V2S1S8-F1
#
_entry.id   AF-A0A4V2S1S8-F1
#
_cell.length_a   1.000
_cell.length_b   1.000
_cell.length_c   1.000
_cell.angle_alpha   90.00
_cell.angle_beta   90.00
_cell.angle_gamma   90.00
#
_symmetry.space_group_name_H-M   'P 1'
#
loop_
_entity.id
_entity.type
_entity.pdbx_description
1 polymer ?
#
loop_
_entity_poly.entity_id
_entity_poly.type
_entity_poly.pdbx_seq_one_letter_code
_entity_poly.pdbx_strand_id
1 'polypeptide(L)'
;MSSAGSTAGGAGAAGDASLSLRMAQRAFAPLLERNVRHTTFRFAQLRSGARRVLSALSADDRVRLARWLALLCTAAAMDAREVAELRLARIDATLAASVAAAQATLGELVVAGAVAA
;
A
#
# COMPACT_ATOMS: atom_id res chain seq x y z
N MET A 1 48.55 -13.34 -4.88
CA MET A 1 48.09 -12.45 -3.80
C MET A 1 46.66 -12.04 -4.09
N SER A 2 45.78 -12.36 -3.15
CA SER A 2 44.34 -12.30 -3.21
C SER A 2 43.80 -10.87 -3.30
N SER A 3 42.64 -10.71 -3.94
CA SER A 3 41.45 -10.06 -3.35
C SER A 3 40.28 -10.14 -4.33
N ALA A 4 39.50 -11.21 -4.19
CA ALA A 4 38.10 -11.22 -4.62
C ALA A 4 37.26 -10.77 -3.40
N GLY A 5 36.69 -9.57 -3.47
CA GLY A 5 35.85 -9.00 -2.42
C GLY A 5 34.45 -8.71 -2.97
N SER A 6 33.50 -9.53 -2.57
CA SER A 6 32.10 -9.58 -3.00
C SER A 6 31.33 -8.27 -2.83
N THR A 7 30.73 -7.77 -3.92
CA THR A 7 29.71 -6.68 -3.92
C THR A 7 28.27 -7.20 -4.07
N ALA A 8 28.03 -8.51 -3.94
CA ALA A 8 26.73 -9.12 -4.25
C ALA A 8 25.65 -9.03 -3.15
N GLY A 9 25.92 -8.43 -1.98
CA GLY A 9 25.01 -8.46 -0.83
C GLY A 9 23.83 -7.47 -0.88
N GLY A 10 23.93 -6.36 -1.61
CA GLY A 10 22.93 -5.28 -1.58
C GLY A 10 21.75 -5.45 -2.56
N ALA A 11 21.99 -6.11 -3.70
CA ALA A 11 20.98 -6.26 -4.75
C ALA A 11 19.87 -7.27 -4.38
N GLY A 12 20.20 -8.29 -3.59
CA GLY A 12 19.24 -9.29 -3.11
C GLY A 12 18.18 -8.69 -2.18
N ALA A 13 18.61 -7.91 -1.18
CA ALA A 13 17.69 -7.27 -0.23
C ALA A 13 16.77 -6.23 -0.88
N ALA A 14 17.29 -5.44 -1.84
CA ALA A 14 16.48 -4.50 -2.60
C ALA A 14 15.50 -5.21 -3.57
N GLY A 15 15.93 -6.33 -4.16
CA GLY A 15 15.10 -7.19 -5.01
C GLY A 15 13.96 -7.87 -4.23
N ASP A 16 14.26 -8.36 -3.02
CA ASP A 16 13.29 -9.00 -2.13
C ASP A 16 12.31 -8.00 -1.51
N ALA A 17 12.77 -6.80 -1.16
CA ALA A 17 11.88 -5.70 -0.75
C ALA A 17 10.94 -5.31 -1.90
N SER A 18 11.45 -5.22 -3.13
CA SER A 18 10.63 -4.98 -4.33
C SER A 18 9.64 -6.11 -4.61
N LEU A 19 9.99 -7.37 -4.36
CA LEU A 19 9.10 -8.51 -4.51
C LEU A 19 8.00 -8.49 -3.44
N SER A 20 8.36 -8.28 -2.18
CA SER A 20 7.45 -8.22 -1.03
C SER A 20 6.42 -7.10 -1.20
N LEU A 21 6.88 -5.92 -1.64
CA LEU A 21 6.00 -4.80 -1.97
C LEU A 21 5.04 -5.14 -3.12
N ARG A 22 5.53 -5.77 -4.20
CA ARG A 22 4.68 -6.20 -5.32
C ARG A 22 3.64 -7.23 -4.89
N MET A 23 4.00 -8.17 -4.03
CA MET A 23 3.07 -9.15 -3.47
C MET A 23 2.01 -8.48 -2.58
N ALA A 24 2.40 -7.50 -1.79
CA ALA A 24 1.47 -6.68 -1.01
C ALA A 24 0.49 -5.93 -1.92
N GLN A 25 1.00 -5.20 -2.91
CA GLN A 25 0.15 -4.48 -3.88
C GLN A 25 -0.85 -5.44 -4.56
N ARG A 26 -0.41 -6.63 -4.98
CA ARG A 26 -1.27 -7.65 -5.59
C ARG A 26 -2.33 -8.20 -4.62
N ALA A 27 -2.00 -8.36 -3.35
CA ALA A 27 -2.95 -8.83 -2.34
C ALA A 27 -4.03 -7.77 -2.02
N PHE A 28 -3.68 -6.49 -2.10
CA PHE A 28 -4.60 -5.38 -1.83
C PHE A 28 -5.41 -4.92 -3.05
N ALA A 29 -4.92 -5.12 -4.28
CA ALA A 29 -5.63 -4.76 -5.51
C ALA A 29 -7.10 -5.24 -5.56
N PRO A 30 -7.44 -6.53 -5.32
CA PRO A 30 -8.84 -6.99 -5.42
C PRO A 30 -9.76 -6.41 -4.33
N LEU A 31 -9.20 -5.92 -3.21
CA LEU A 31 -9.99 -5.28 -2.14
C LEU A 31 -10.47 -3.88 -2.54
N LEU A 32 -9.72 -3.24 -3.45
CA LEU A 32 -9.99 -1.90 -3.98
C LEU A 32 -10.80 -1.93 -5.28
N GLU A 33 -10.98 -3.10 -5.89
CA GLU A 33 -11.79 -3.22 -7.10
C GLU A 33 -13.25 -2.83 -6.84
N ARG A 34 -13.69 -1.83 -7.60
CA ARG A 34 -14.97 -1.12 -7.47
C ARG A 34 -16.19 -2.01 -7.73
N ASN A 35 -16.06 -2.99 -8.63
CA ASN A 35 -17.17 -3.79 -9.12
C ASN A 35 -17.33 -5.14 -8.40
N VAL A 36 -16.44 -5.48 -7.48
CA VAL A 36 -16.49 -6.79 -6.82
C VAL A 36 -17.26 -6.65 -5.51
N ARG A 37 -18.50 -7.14 -5.52
CA ARG A 37 -19.23 -7.48 -4.30
C ARG A 37 -18.59 -8.73 -3.70
N HIS A 38 -17.64 -8.52 -2.79
CA HIS A 38 -17.06 -9.63 -2.05
C HIS A 38 -18.12 -10.21 -1.11
N THR A 39 -18.37 -11.51 -1.19
CA THR A 39 -19.11 -12.21 -0.14
C THR A 39 -18.34 -12.07 1.18
N THR A 40 -19.04 -12.11 2.31
CA THR A 40 -18.43 -11.99 3.65
C THR A 40 -17.26 -12.97 3.82
N PHE A 41 -17.41 -14.19 3.31
CA PHE A 41 -16.36 -15.22 3.31
C PHE A 41 -15.14 -14.82 2.47
N ARG A 42 -15.34 -14.35 1.22
CA ARG A 42 -14.24 -13.89 0.37
C ARG A 42 -13.53 -12.68 0.96
N PHE A 43 -14.27 -11.74 1.54
CA PHE A 43 -13.67 -10.59 2.22
C PHE A 43 -12.82 -11.03 3.43
N ALA A 44 -13.29 -11.99 4.23
CA ALA A 44 -12.51 -12.53 5.35
C ALA A 44 -11.21 -13.22 4.89
N GLN A 45 -11.26 -13.96 3.79
CA GLN A 45 -10.08 -14.60 3.20
C GLN A 45 -9.07 -13.56 2.69
N LEU A 46 -9.53 -12.56 1.94
CA LEU A 46 -8.70 -11.46 1.46
C LEU A 46 -8.07 -10.68 2.61
N ARG A 47 -8.86 -10.39 3.66
CA ARG A 47 -8.37 -9.74 4.88
C ARG A 47 -7.28 -10.55 5.58
N SER A 48 -7.46 -11.87 5.73
CA SER A 48 -6.45 -12.76 6.33
C SER A 48 -5.15 -12.78 5.52
N GLY A 49 -5.26 -12.83 4.18
CA GLY A 49 -4.11 -12.77 3.28
C GLY A 49 -3.38 -11.43 3.38
N ALA A 50 -4.12 -10.32 3.32
CA ALA A 50 -3.60 -8.97 3.44
C ALA A 50 -2.85 -8.75 4.77
N ARG A 51 -3.42 -9.20 5.90
CA ARG A 51 -2.76 -9.12 7.21
C ARG A 51 -1.47 -9.92 7.28
N ARG A 52 -1.44 -11.13 6.72
CA ARG A 52 -0.22 -11.96 6.67
C ARG A 52 0.89 -11.30 5.86
N VAL A 53 0.54 -10.71 4.72
CA VAL A 53 1.53 -9.98 3.91
C VAL A 53 2.01 -8.73 4.64
N LEU A 54 1.10 -7.95 5.24
CA LEU A 54 1.48 -6.78 6.05
C LEU A 54 2.44 -7.13 7.19
N SER A 55 2.20 -8.23 7.91
CA SER A 55 3.07 -8.65 9.00
C SER A 55 4.49 -8.99 8.54
N ALA A 56 4.64 -9.45 7.30
CA ALA A 56 5.94 -9.77 6.70
C ALA A 56 6.67 -8.54 6.12
N LEU A 57 5.97 -7.41 5.91
CA LEU A 57 6.59 -6.19 5.40
C LEU A 57 7.41 -5.48 6.47
N SER A 58 8.57 -4.96 6.04
CA SER A 58 9.37 -3.98 6.77
C SER A 58 8.59 -2.68 7.03
N ALA A 59 9.04 -1.86 7.97
CA ALA A 59 8.43 -0.56 8.23
C ALA A 59 8.47 0.35 6.99
N ASP A 60 9.60 0.38 6.28
CA ASP A 60 9.77 1.18 5.06
C ASP A 60 8.82 0.72 3.93
N ASP A 61 8.66 -0.59 3.75
CA ASP A 61 7.75 -1.12 2.73
C ASP A 61 6.28 -0.83 3.07
N ARG A 62 5.91 -0.82 4.36
CA ARG A 62 4.58 -0.41 4.80
C ARG A 62 4.30 1.05 4.48
N VAL A 63 5.29 1.94 4.64
CA VAL A 63 5.17 3.36 4.24
C VAL A 63 5.01 3.50 2.72
N ARG A 64 5.80 2.74 1.94
CA ARG A 64 5.67 2.72 0.47
C ARG A 64 4.31 2.20 0.02
N LEU A 65 3.82 1.14 0.65
CA LEU A 65 2.49 0.59 0.39
C LEU A 65 1.39 1.61 0.72
N ALA A 66 1.48 2.28 1.87
CA ALA A 66 0.51 3.30 2.28
C ALA A 66 0.46 4.47 1.29
N ARG A 67 1.61 4.97 0.81
CA ARG A 67 1.68 6.00 -0.22
C ARG A 67 1.05 5.56 -1.54
N TRP A 68 1.32 4.33 -1.98
CA TRP A 68 0.70 3.77 -3.18
C TRP A 68 -0.83 3.65 -3.05
N LEU A 69 -1.32 3.18 -1.91
CA LEU A 69 -2.75 3.11 -1.60
C LEU A 69 -3.40 4.50 -1.56
N ALA A 70 -2.72 5.49 -0.98
CA ALA A 70 -3.19 6.88 -0.94
C ALA A 70 -3.38 7.44 -2.35
N LEU A 71 -2.41 7.23 -3.24
CA LEU A 71 -2.49 7.64 -4.65
C LEU A 71 -3.68 6.98 -5.38
N LEU A 72 -3.90 5.68 -5.16
CA LEU A 72 -5.04 4.97 -5.74
C LEU A 72 -6.37 5.54 -5.24
N CYS A 73 -6.45 5.86 -3.94
CA CYS A 73 -7.66 6.43 -3.35
C CYS A 73 -7.93 7.86 -3.83
N THR A 74 -6.89 8.67 -4.08
CA THR A 74 -7.05 10.00 -4.68
C THR A 74 -7.46 9.96 -6.15
N ALA A 75 -7.04 8.92 -6.88
CA ALA A 75 -7.45 8.71 -8.27
C ALA A 75 -8.89 8.15 -8.40
N ALA A 76 -9.46 7.63 -7.30
CA ALA A 76 -10.81 7.10 -7.28
C ALA A 76 -11.87 8.20 -7.15
N ALA A 77 -13.06 7.96 -7.72
CA ALA A 77 -14.23 8.81 -7.47
C ALA A 77 -14.57 8.83 -5.96
N MET A 78 -15.17 9.93 -5.48
CA MET A 78 -15.46 10.15 -4.04
C MET A 78 -16.17 8.97 -3.37
N ASP A 79 -17.25 8.45 -3.95
CA ASP A 79 -17.98 7.29 -3.38
C ASP A 79 -17.12 6.02 -3.30
N ALA A 80 -16.22 5.83 -4.28
CA ALA A 80 -15.33 4.68 -4.29
C ALA A 80 -14.19 4.81 -3.28
N ARG A 81 -13.77 6.05 -3.00
CA ARG A 81 -12.76 6.38 -1.99
C ARG A 81 -13.25 6.05 -0.59
N GLU A 82 -14.45 6.49 -0.21
CA GLU A 82 -15.01 6.22 1.12
C GLU A 82 -15.16 4.71 1.37
N VAL A 83 -15.64 3.97 0.36
CA VAL A 83 -15.75 2.50 0.42
C VAL A 83 -14.38 1.84 0.56
N ALA A 84 -13.35 2.34 -0.14
CA ALA A 84 -11.99 1.83 -0.05
C ALA A 84 -11.39 2.08 1.35
N GLU A 85 -11.57 3.28 1.90
CA GLU A 85 -11.11 3.65 3.24
C GLU A 85 -11.76 2.79 4.33
N LEU A 86 -13.08 2.57 4.27
CA LEU A 86 -13.79 1.67 5.18
C LEU A 86 -13.30 0.22 5.07
N ARG A 87 -13.03 -0.27 3.86
CA ARG A 87 -12.48 -1.62 3.64
C ARG A 87 -11.07 -1.75 4.20
N LEU A 88 -10.22 -0.73 4.00
CA LEU A 88 -8.86 -0.70 4.56
C LEU A 88 -8.89 -0.71 6.09
N ALA A 89 -9.74 0.12 6.72
CA ALA A 89 -9.89 0.16 8.17
C ALA A 89 -10.34 -1.20 8.75
N ARG A 90 -11.21 -1.92 8.04
CA ARG A 90 -11.61 -3.29 8.41
C ARG A 90 -10.48 -4.31 8.29
N ILE A 91 -9.51 -4.07 7.41
CA ILE A 91 -8.33 -4.93 7.28
C ILE A 91 -7.34 -4.60 8.37
N ASP A 92 -6.88 -3.36 8.45
CA ASP A 92 -5.87 -2.92 9.40
C ASP A 92 -6.02 -1.40 9.65
N ALA A 93 -6.30 -1.04 10.91
CA ALA A 93 -6.55 0.34 11.29
C ALA A 93 -5.29 1.21 11.20
N THR A 94 -4.12 0.64 11.49
CA THR A 94 -2.84 1.36 11.44
C THR A 94 -2.44 1.67 10.00
N LEU A 95 -2.64 0.72 9.08
CA LEU A 95 -2.47 0.97 7.65
C LEU A 95 -3.45 2.04 7.16
N ALA A 96 -4.72 1.96 7.54
CA ALA A 96 -5.73 2.94 7.14
C ALA A 96 -5.36 4.37 7.61
N ALA A 97 -4.89 4.51 8.85
CA ALA A 97 -4.40 5.80 9.36
C ALA A 97 -3.17 6.29 8.58
N SER A 98 -2.25 5.39 8.22
CA SER A 98 -1.06 5.73 7.41
C SER A 98 -1.43 6.18 6.00
N VAL A 99 -2.48 5.58 5.40
CA VAL A 99 -3.02 5.98 4.10
C VAL A 99 -3.67 7.36 4.19
N ALA A 100 -4.50 7.60 5.21
CA ALA A 100 -5.15 8.90 5.43
C ALA A 100 -4.13 10.02 5.62
N ALA A 101 -3.07 9.78 6.41
CA ALA A 101 -1.98 10.73 6.58
C ALA A 101 -1.27 11.03 5.25
N ALA A 102 -0.98 10.00 4.45
CA ALA A 102 -0.36 10.18 3.13
C ALA A 102 -1.27 10.95 2.16
N GLN A 103 -2.59 10.75 2.21
CA GLN A 103 -3.55 11.52 1.40
C GLN A 103 -3.59 13.00 1.80
N ALA A 104 -3.53 13.31 3.11
CA ALA A 104 -3.50 14.69 3.59
C ALA A 104 -2.26 15.42 3.05
N THR A 105 -1.07 14.80 3.14
CA THR A 105 0.17 15.35 2.56
C THR A 105 0.08 15.54 1.05
N LEU A 106 -0.52 14.59 0.32
CA LEU A 106 -0.73 14.74 -1.12
C LEU A 106 -1.69 15.90 -1.44
N GLY A 107 -2.75 16.08 -0.66
CA GLY A 107 -3.68 17.20 -0.80
C GLY A 107 -3.02 18.56 -0.56
N GLU A 108 -2.19 18.67 0.48
CA GLU A 108 -1.41 19.89 0.78
C GLU A 108 -0.49 20.26 -0.38
N LEU A 109 0.19 19.28 -1.00
CA LEU A 109 1.06 19.51 -2.15
C LEU A 109 0.29 19.97 -3.39
N VAL A 110 -0.90 19.42 -3.63
CA VAL A 110 -1.77 19.86 -4.74
C VAL A 110 -2.27 21.29 -4.51
N VAL A 111 -2.70 21.63 -3.29
CA VAL A 111 -3.14 22.98 -2.94
C VAL A 111 -1.98 23.98 -3.04
N ALA A 112 -0.80 23.65 -2.50
CA ALA A 112 0.38 24.48 -2.60
C ALA A 112 0.82 24.71 -4.06
N GLY A 113 0.74 23.68 -4.90
CA GLY A 113 1.01 23.78 -6.34
C GLY A 113 -0.03 24.62 -7.09
N ALA A 114 -1.30 24.58 -6.69
CA ALA A 114 -2.37 25.37 -7.29
C ALA A 114 -2.34 26.85 -6.87
N VAL A 115 -1.81 27.18 -5.69
CA VAL A 115 -1.65 28.57 -5.21
C VAL A 115 -0.41 29.24 -5.82
N ALA A 116 0.54 28.46 -6.33
CA ALA A 116 1.78 28.97 -6.95
C ALA A 116 1.69 29.18 -8.48
N ALA A 117 0.54 28.89 -9.11
CA ALA A 117 0.29 29.01 -10.54
C ALA A 117 -0.70 30.15 -10.84
#